data_AF-A0A2H0L4C2-F1
#
_entry.id   AF-A0A2H0L4C2-F1
#
_cell.length_a   1.000
_cell.length_b   1.000
_cell.length_c   1.000
_cell.angle_alpha   90.00
_cell.angle_beta   90.00
_cell.angle_gamma   90.00
#
_symmetry.space_group_name_H-M   'P 1'
#
loop_
_entity.id
_entity.type
_entity.pdbx_description
1 polymer ?
#
loop_
_entity_poly.entity_id
_entity_poly.type
_entity_poly.pdbx_seq_one_letter_code
_entity_poly.pdbx_strand_id
1 'polypeptide(L)'
;MQQYLVSVKSRLSGVWKNHIVKGTVISLALVSLLGSLQYSGGFLQTNLIYEKAANIVFNGTVMPLAQTISWQNLPEQYWDANFADVPDSYKVPLVAYKSEELAVPANEISYSDPKRNAKITYSVPYLGNYELDGKENVGSHAAIDIKALAGTPVVNIANGIVSKVGKQDAGFGNHVVVLMPNVPSFEDSDAAVNYFASYSHLSSVAVKEGDHVQKGQVIGLVGDTGFATTEHVHFQIDKESAGFHPYWPFTGQESRDAGLDFVDSINKGLGIDNGRKFTINGMVWVQKWLNSDGVYMANSVSNEPIKETEAALKPVERVEINTPPIIAVVPNETSSLVIEPVTVKMIGDLQLKISVDGPLVVDKQAVLNLLLVKADGSKYDYTYRFSNDPLKIDTDGVRTRFVNGMLEASNFVNGESKLIFMPLESGRLRFNIKNETFVIGSESLIVKEFTDVEANSSDNGIVSYLRKEGVINGYPDGSFQPDRPVARVEALKFVLGSVGVKLDVPKTKVAFADVDVAGWYIDYVSVALKNGVINGYPDGMLRPSEQVNVVEFLKMLFAAMKIDVDPQINSKYENVLDVNGWYAKYLQEGLELGLIDYDLVETPDKGLSRIEVANIVYRLKKNID
;
A
#
# COMPACT_ATOMS: atom_id res chain seq x y z
N MET A 1 14.49 -16.38 61.73
CA MET A 1 13.14 -15.91 61.33
C MET A 1 12.64 -16.94 60.32
N GLN A 2 11.91 -17.97 60.77
CA GLN A 2 10.43 -18.01 60.94
C GLN A 2 9.68 -17.83 59.61
N GLN A 3 8.62 -18.57 59.23
CA GLN A 3 7.96 -19.84 59.62
C GLN A 3 7.01 -20.21 58.43
N TYR A 4 6.51 -21.43 58.17
CA TYR A 4 6.63 -22.74 58.84
C TYR A 4 6.95 -23.85 57.80
N LEU A 5 6.16 -24.94 57.73
CA LEU A 5 6.28 -26.13 56.87
C LEU A 5 4.95 -26.93 56.86
N VAL A 6 4.74 -27.80 55.85
CA VAL A 6 3.95 -29.07 55.90
C VAL A 6 2.42 -28.95 56.01
N SER A 7 1.61 -29.59 55.15
CA SER A 7 1.48 -31.05 54.96
C SER A 7 0.83 -31.39 53.59
N VAL A 8 0.73 -32.58 53.00
CA VAL A 8 1.29 -33.96 53.03
C VAL A 8 0.35 -34.77 52.10
N LYS A 9 0.91 -35.73 51.34
CA LYS A 9 0.21 -36.53 50.31
C LYS A 9 -0.80 -37.54 50.87
N SER A 10 -1.81 -37.90 50.07
CA SER A 10 -2.20 -39.29 49.66
C SER A 10 -3.66 -39.31 49.16
N ARG A 11 -4.18 -40.24 48.33
CA ARG A 11 -3.72 -41.40 47.53
C ARG A 11 -4.88 -41.63 46.50
N LEU A 12 -4.69 -42.10 45.26
CA LEU A 12 -4.46 -43.50 44.90
C LEU A 12 -4.07 -43.65 43.41
N SER A 13 -3.26 -44.68 43.17
CA SER A 13 -3.04 -45.50 41.96
C SER A 13 -4.03 -45.41 40.77
N GLY A 14 -3.61 -45.64 39.52
CA GLY A 14 -2.30 -46.05 39.00
C GLY A 14 -2.37 -47.24 38.04
N VAL A 15 -2.33 -46.97 36.73
CA VAL A 15 -2.07 -47.92 35.62
C VAL A 15 -1.28 -47.15 34.54
N TRP A 16 -0.61 -47.86 33.62
CA TRP A 16 0.11 -47.33 32.43
C TRP A 16 1.52 -46.75 32.66
N LYS A 17 2.43 -47.62 33.13
CA LYS A 17 3.83 -47.59 32.71
C LYS A 17 3.99 -48.44 31.43
N ASN A 18 3.87 -47.82 30.26
CA ASN A 18 4.49 -48.19 28.97
C ASN A 18 3.98 -47.22 27.88
N HIS A 19 4.85 -46.83 26.93
CA HIS A 19 4.63 -45.92 25.77
C HIS A 19 5.11 -44.45 25.81
N ILE A 20 5.98 -44.03 26.76
CA ILE A 20 6.65 -42.70 26.68
C ILE A 20 8.18 -42.83 26.55
N VAL A 21 8.65 -43.50 25.50
CA VAL A 21 10.03 -43.39 24.97
C VAL A 21 10.07 -43.40 23.42
N LYS A 22 8.93 -43.40 22.72
CA LYS A 22 8.88 -43.36 21.23
C LYS A 22 8.03 -42.23 20.63
N GLY A 23 7.33 -41.43 21.44
CA GLY A 23 6.53 -40.30 20.95
C GLY A 23 7.34 -39.02 20.68
N THR A 24 8.33 -38.71 21.51
CA THR A 24 8.99 -37.39 21.55
C THR A 24 9.97 -37.14 20.39
N VAL A 25 10.33 -38.17 19.61
CA VAL A 25 11.24 -38.04 18.45
C VAL A 25 10.48 -37.76 17.15
N ILE A 26 9.18 -38.09 17.08
CA ILE A 26 8.38 -37.92 15.85
C ILE A 26 7.78 -36.50 15.77
N SER A 27 7.40 -35.89 16.89
CA SER A 27 6.83 -34.52 16.88
C SER A 27 7.84 -33.44 16.47
N LEU A 28 9.13 -33.62 16.76
CA LEU A 28 10.20 -32.73 16.28
C LEU A 28 10.50 -32.91 14.77
N ALA A 29 10.14 -34.06 14.19
CA ALA A 29 10.27 -34.31 12.75
C ALA A 29 9.10 -33.73 11.93
N LEU A 30 7.88 -33.60 12.51
CA LEU A 30 6.74 -33.00 11.81
C LEU A 30 6.76 -31.47 11.79
N VAL A 31 7.24 -30.80 12.85
CA VAL A 31 7.39 -29.33 12.85
C VAL A 31 8.46 -28.88 11.84
N SER A 32 9.50 -29.69 11.62
CA SER A 32 10.50 -29.48 10.56
C SER A 32 9.99 -29.87 9.15
N LEU A 33 8.95 -30.69 9.03
CA LEU A 33 8.30 -31.01 7.75
C LEU A 33 7.29 -29.95 7.29
N LEU A 34 6.58 -29.30 8.21
CA LEU A 34 5.61 -28.26 7.86
C LEU A 34 6.29 -26.93 7.48
N GLY A 35 7.40 -26.58 8.14
CA GLY A 35 8.26 -25.46 7.71
C GLY A 35 8.83 -25.67 6.30
N SER A 36 9.19 -26.90 5.94
CA SER A 36 9.66 -27.22 4.58
C SER A 36 8.56 -27.34 3.54
N LEU A 37 7.27 -27.40 3.92
CA LEU A 37 6.13 -27.33 2.98
C LEU A 37 5.76 -25.90 2.57
N GLN A 38 5.80 -24.94 3.48
CA GLN A 38 5.72 -23.52 3.09
C GLN A 38 6.96 -23.06 2.33
N TYR A 39 8.15 -23.52 2.74
CA TYR A 39 9.37 -23.26 1.98
C TYR A 39 9.24 -23.87 0.58
N SER A 40 8.88 -25.15 0.43
CA SER A 40 8.75 -25.80 -0.88
C SER A 40 7.63 -25.27 -1.76
N GLY A 41 6.59 -24.61 -1.26
CA GLY A 41 5.65 -23.88 -2.12
C GLY A 41 6.34 -22.75 -2.90
N GLY A 42 7.11 -21.92 -2.19
CA GLY A 42 7.98 -20.92 -2.79
C GLY A 42 9.09 -21.57 -3.62
N PHE A 43 9.86 -22.49 -3.02
CA PHE A 43 10.96 -23.23 -3.64
C PHE A 43 10.56 -23.99 -4.91
N LEU A 44 9.31 -24.46 -5.05
CA LEU A 44 8.83 -25.07 -6.29
C LEU A 44 8.59 -24.02 -7.37
N GLN A 45 8.02 -22.85 -7.04
CA GLN A 45 7.92 -21.74 -8.00
C GLN A 45 9.29 -21.16 -8.36
N THR A 46 10.18 -20.89 -7.38
CA THR A 46 11.54 -20.46 -7.69
C THR A 46 12.32 -21.53 -8.45
N ASN A 47 12.28 -22.81 -8.07
CA ASN A 47 12.94 -23.87 -8.85
C ASN A 47 12.40 -23.96 -10.28
N LEU A 48 11.08 -23.84 -10.50
CA LEU A 48 10.49 -23.81 -11.85
C LEU A 48 10.92 -22.56 -12.65
N ILE A 49 11.16 -21.42 -11.97
CA ILE A 49 11.70 -20.21 -12.60
C ILE A 49 13.20 -20.39 -12.90
N TYR A 50 14.01 -20.92 -11.98
CA TYR A 50 15.43 -21.19 -12.17
C TYR A 50 15.69 -22.28 -13.22
N GLU A 51 14.84 -23.30 -13.32
CA GLU A 51 14.88 -24.31 -14.38
C GLU A 51 14.60 -23.69 -15.76
N LYS A 52 13.60 -22.80 -15.85
CA LYS A 52 13.33 -22.01 -17.07
C LYS A 52 14.44 -20.99 -17.39
N ALA A 53 15.16 -20.50 -16.38
CA ALA A 53 16.20 -19.50 -16.51
C ALA A 53 17.50 -20.03 -17.13
N ALA A 54 17.71 -21.35 -17.17
CA ALA A 54 18.97 -22.00 -17.55
C ALA A 54 19.50 -21.67 -18.96
N ASN A 55 18.65 -21.17 -19.87
CA ASN A 55 19.00 -20.81 -21.25
C ASN A 55 19.01 -19.29 -21.53
N ILE A 56 18.91 -18.44 -20.51
CA ILE A 56 18.88 -16.99 -20.70
C ILE A 56 20.31 -16.46 -20.79
N VAL A 57 20.65 -15.90 -21.96
CA VAL A 57 21.97 -15.35 -22.25
C VAL A 57 22.02 -13.88 -21.86
N PHE A 58 22.95 -13.52 -20.97
CA PHE A 58 23.32 -12.13 -20.74
C PHE A 58 24.08 -11.58 -21.96
N ASN A 59 23.59 -10.49 -22.55
CA ASN A 59 24.16 -9.86 -23.74
C ASN A 59 24.45 -8.36 -23.54
N GLY A 60 24.77 -7.96 -22.30
CA GLY A 60 24.89 -6.58 -21.85
C GLY A 60 23.55 -5.99 -21.38
N THR A 61 23.52 -4.68 -21.12
CA THR A 61 22.38 -3.95 -20.50
C THR A 61 21.86 -2.80 -21.37
N VAL A 62 20.69 -2.27 -20.98
CA VAL A 62 20.18 -0.95 -21.39
C VAL A 62 19.72 -0.16 -20.16
N MET A 63 19.56 1.15 -20.31
CA MET A 63 18.98 2.02 -19.28
C MET A 63 17.49 1.66 -19.02
N PRO A 64 16.98 1.78 -17.78
CA PRO A 64 15.60 1.39 -17.42
C PRO A 64 14.52 2.29 -18.07
N LEU A 65 14.90 3.48 -18.53
CA LEU A 65 14.12 4.31 -19.44
C LEU A 65 14.97 4.57 -20.69
N ALA A 66 14.41 4.36 -21.88
CA ALA A 66 15.09 4.73 -23.13
C ALA A 66 15.16 6.25 -23.30
N GLN A 67 14.08 6.95 -22.90
CA GLN A 67 13.94 8.39 -22.96
C GLN A 67 13.41 8.94 -21.62
N THR A 68 13.76 10.18 -21.34
CA THR A 68 13.17 11.03 -20.30
C THR A 68 12.94 12.43 -20.90
N ILE A 69 12.63 13.42 -20.06
CA ILE A 69 12.40 14.79 -20.47
C ILE A 69 13.59 15.69 -20.12
N SER A 70 13.83 16.70 -20.97
CA SER A 70 14.71 17.81 -20.64
C SER A 70 14.04 18.75 -19.64
N TRP A 71 13.96 18.34 -18.37
CA TRP A 71 13.40 19.11 -17.25
C TRP A 71 13.90 20.56 -17.16
N GLN A 72 15.14 20.80 -17.56
CA GLN A 72 15.74 22.14 -17.62
C GLN A 72 15.09 23.07 -18.64
N ASN A 73 14.52 22.51 -19.72
CA ASN A 73 14.00 23.24 -20.88
C ASN A 73 12.50 23.02 -21.11
N LEU A 74 11.85 22.17 -20.30
CA LEU A 74 10.43 21.83 -20.41
C LEU A 74 9.54 23.02 -20.03
N PRO A 75 8.67 23.53 -20.94
CA PRO A 75 7.72 24.57 -20.62
C PRO A 75 6.71 24.12 -19.55
N GLU A 76 6.30 25.06 -18.69
CA GLU A 76 5.39 24.84 -17.54
C GLU A 76 4.09 24.10 -17.92
N GLN A 77 3.51 24.42 -19.08
CA GLN A 77 2.29 23.77 -19.60
C GLN A 77 2.43 22.24 -19.81
N TYR A 78 3.64 21.69 -19.80
CA TYR A 78 3.93 20.26 -19.96
C TYR A 78 4.43 19.59 -18.67
N TRP A 79 4.49 20.30 -17.54
CA TRP A 79 5.02 19.74 -16.28
C TRP A 79 4.16 18.58 -15.73
N ASP A 80 2.85 18.65 -15.93
CA ASP A 80 1.86 17.62 -15.53
C ASP A 80 1.32 16.83 -16.74
N ALA A 81 1.94 16.96 -17.92
CA ALA A 81 1.49 16.29 -19.14
C ALA A 81 1.87 14.80 -19.17
N ASN A 82 1.09 13.99 -19.90
CA ASN A 82 1.54 12.63 -20.21
C ASN A 82 2.75 12.67 -21.15
N PHE A 83 3.69 11.74 -20.99
CA PHE A 83 4.89 11.65 -21.84
C PHE A 83 4.55 11.57 -23.35
N ALA A 84 3.41 10.97 -23.71
CA ALA A 84 2.96 10.91 -25.09
C ALA A 84 2.65 12.29 -25.70
N ASP A 85 2.13 13.23 -24.90
CA ASP A 85 1.64 14.54 -25.33
C ASP A 85 2.77 15.60 -25.43
N VAL A 86 3.94 15.32 -24.86
CA VAL A 86 5.09 16.22 -24.91
C VAL A 86 5.76 16.17 -26.30
N PRO A 87 6.07 17.32 -26.93
CA PRO A 87 6.79 17.35 -28.20
C PRO A 87 8.17 16.68 -28.13
N ASP A 88 8.53 15.94 -29.18
CA ASP A 88 9.78 15.15 -29.22
C ASP A 88 11.05 16.00 -29.06
N SER A 89 10.99 17.30 -29.33
CA SER A 89 12.09 18.26 -29.06
C SER A 89 12.49 18.36 -27.58
N TYR A 90 11.62 17.94 -26.66
CA TYR A 90 11.89 17.90 -25.22
C TYR A 90 12.20 16.48 -24.70
N LYS A 91 12.02 15.45 -25.52
CA LYS A 91 12.35 14.05 -25.18
C LYS A 91 13.82 13.80 -25.46
N VAL A 92 14.56 13.43 -24.43
CA VAL A 92 16.02 13.21 -24.46
C VAL A 92 16.33 11.78 -24.00
N PRO A 93 17.48 11.19 -24.41
CA PRO A 93 17.97 9.97 -23.77
C PRO A 93 18.04 10.11 -22.25
N LEU A 94 17.84 9.02 -21.51
CA LEU A 94 18.12 9.03 -20.08
C LEU A 94 19.60 9.37 -19.86
N VAL A 95 19.86 10.49 -19.18
CA VAL A 95 21.21 11.01 -18.96
C VAL A 95 22.04 10.08 -18.08
N ALA A 96 23.36 10.06 -18.28
CA ALA A 96 24.26 9.21 -17.50
C ALA A 96 24.18 9.52 -16.00
N TYR A 97 24.14 8.46 -15.18
CA TYR A 97 24.14 8.54 -13.73
C TYR A 97 25.58 8.68 -13.22
N LYS A 98 25.86 9.77 -12.50
CA LYS A 98 27.17 10.13 -11.96
C LYS A 98 27.00 10.76 -10.58
N SER A 99 27.26 10.01 -9.51
CA SER A 99 26.94 10.49 -8.16
C SER A 99 27.76 11.71 -7.74
N GLU A 100 28.94 11.91 -8.32
CA GLU A 100 29.77 13.11 -8.13
C GLU A 100 29.17 14.38 -8.77
N GLU A 101 28.36 14.25 -9.82
CA GLU A 101 27.62 15.38 -10.40
C GLU A 101 26.29 15.61 -9.67
N LEU A 102 25.64 14.53 -9.21
CA LEU A 102 24.38 14.60 -8.44
C LEU A 102 24.58 15.23 -7.06
N ALA A 103 25.70 14.98 -6.38
CA ALA A 103 25.99 15.50 -5.05
C ALA A 103 26.26 17.01 -4.99
N VAL A 104 26.41 17.69 -6.12
CA VAL A 104 26.63 19.15 -6.18
C VAL A 104 25.34 19.88 -5.74
N PRO A 105 25.40 20.84 -4.80
CA PRO A 105 24.22 21.61 -4.38
C PRO A 105 23.54 22.34 -5.55
N ALA A 106 22.20 22.34 -5.58
CA ALA A 106 21.44 22.86 -6.72
C ALA A 106 21.66 24.37 -6.98
N ASN A 107 22.04 25.13 -5.94
CA ASN A 107 22.39 26.55 -6.00
C ASN A 107 23.81 26.81 -6.54
N GLU A 108 24.66 25.78 -6.66
CA GLU A 108 26.01 25.87 -7.26
C GLU A 108 26.01 25.48 -8.74
N ILE A 109 24.92 24.89 -9.24
CA ILE A 109 24.77 24.48 -10.64
C ILE A 109 24.12 25.61 -11.44
N SER A 110 24.79 26.07 -12.51
CA SER A 110 24.22 27.07 -13.42
C SER A 110 22.91 26.58 -14.03
N TYR A 111 21.95 27.49 -14.24
CA TYR A 111 20.65 27.14 -14.85
C TYR A 111 20.81 26.44 -16.21
N SER A 112 21.89 26.74 -16.95
CA SER A 112 22.19 26.17 -18.27
C SER A 112 23.15 24.96 -18.25
N ASP A 113 23.60 24.49 -17.09
CA ASP A 113 24.52 23.35 -17.00
C ASP A 113 23.74 22.02 -17.19
N PRO A 114 24.15 21.11 -18.09
CA PRO A 114 23.51 19.80 -18.26
C PRO A 114 23.38 18.99 -16.96
N LYS A 115 24.27 19.18 -15.98
CA LYS A 115 24.18 18.56 -14.64
C LYS A 115 22.88 18.88 -13.93
N ARG A 116 22.29 20.06 -14.18
CA ARG A 116 20.99 20.45 -13.62
C ARG A 116 19.88 19.50 -14.09
N ASN A 117 19.92 19.06 -15.35
CA ASN A 117 18.97 18.09 -15.86
C ASN A 117 19.16 16.73 -15.17
N ALA A 118 20.41 16.27 -15.01
CA ALA A 118 20.71 15.02 -14.30
C ALA A 118 20.26 15.04 -12.83
N LYS A 119 20.50 16.15 -12.10
CA LYS A 119 20.06 16.29 -10.70
C LYS A 119 18.52 16.31 -10.56
N ILE A 120 17.78 16.83 -11.53
CA ILE A 120 16.30 16.76 -11.53
C ILE A 120 15.81 15.36 -11.92
N THR A 121 16.51 14.68 -12.85
CA THR A 121 16.17 13.33 -13.30
C THR A 121 16.41 12.26 -12.22
N TYR A 122 17.49 12.35 -11.45
CA TYR A 122 17.82 11.40 -10.38
C TYR A 122 17.54 12.02 -9.01
N SER A 123 16.27 12.00 -8.61
CA SER A 123 15.78 12.69 -7.41
C SER A 123 16.27 12.08 -6.11
N VAL A 124 16.42 10.75 -6.07
CA VAL A 124 16.99 10.02 -4.93
C VAL A 124 18.06 9.07 -5.45
N PRO A 125 19.35 9.27 -5.10
CA PRO A 125 20.44 8.37 -5.48
C PRO A 125 20.40 7.04 -4.71
N TYR A 126 21.27 6.11 -5.11
CA TYR A 126 21.42 4.82 -4.43
C TYR A 126 21.83 4.96 -2.95
N LEU A 127 21.05 4.37 -2.04
CA LEU A 127 21.17 4.57 -0.58
C LEU A 127 21.16 6.06 -0.21
N GLY A 128 20.38 6.85 -0.94
CA GLY A 128 20.15 8.26 -0.69
C GLY A 128 19.09 8.52 0.38
N ASN A 129 18.79 9.79 0.56
CA ASN A 129 17.76 10.29 1.47
C ASN A 129 16.72 11.14 0.70
N TYR A 130 15.64 11.53 1.38
CA TYR A 130 14.60 12.41 0.85
C TYR A 130 14.87 13.90 1.14
N GLU A 131 16.11 14.28 1.48
CA GLU A 131 16.52 15.69 1.59
C GLU A 131 16.84 16.31 0.21
N LEU A 132 16.79 15.51 -0.87
CA LEU A 132 17.07 15.90 -2.26
C LEU A 132 18.47 16.51 -2.46
N ASP A 133 19.41 16.16 -1.57
CA ASP A 133 20.78 16.67 -1.63
C ASP A 133 21.58 16.05 -2.79
N GLY A 134 21.14 14.92 -3.33
CA GLY A 134 21.75 14.19 -4.44
C GLY A 134 22.97 13.36 -4.03
N LYS A 135 23.15 13.06 -2.73
CA LYS A 135 24.21 12.18 -2.25
C LYS A 135 23.75 10.72 -2.20
N GLU A 136 24.65 9.83 -2.60
CA GLU A 136 24.51 8.40 -2.32
C GLU A 136 24.93 8.08 -0.89
N ASN A 137 24.54 6.90 -0.40
CA ASN A 137 25.10 6.30 0.81
C ASN A 137 24.89 7.09 2.12
N VAL A 138 23.96 8.06 2.14
CA VAL A 138 23.61 8.91 3.29
C VAL A 138 22.26 8.56 3.93
N GLY A 139 21.47 7.71 3.30
CA GLY A 139 20.20 7.20 3.81
C GLY A 139 20.01 5.72 3.50
N SER A 140 18.80 5.19 3.72
CA SER A 140 18.48 3.77 3.49
C SER A 140 17.51 3.52 2.34
N HIS A 141 17.33 4.50 1.45
CA HIS A 141 16.56 4.28 0.22
C HIS A 141 17.33 3.38 -0.76
N ALA A 142 16.96 2.11 -0.86
CA ALA A 142 17.76 1.10 -1.56
C ALA A 142 17.75 1.20 -3.10
N ALA A 143 16.83 1.97 -3.68
CA ALA A 143 16.70 2.20 -5.11
C ALA A 143 17.28 3.55 -5.57
N ILE A 144 17.37 3.72 -6.88
CA ILE A 144 17.49 5.04 -7.53
C ILE A 144 16.08 5.46 -7.98
N ASP A 145 15.62 6.63 -7.55
CA ASP A 145 14.38 7.21 -8.06
C ASP A 145 14.68 8.06 -9.30
N ILE A 146 14.09 7.67 -10.43
CA ILE A 146 14.31 8.28 -11.74
C ILE A 146 13.03 9.02 -12.15
N LYS A 147 13.05 10.35 -12.01
CA LYS A 147 11.93 11.23 -12.35
C LYS A 147 11.68 11.22 -13.86
N ALA A 148 10.44 10.93 -14.23
CA ALA A 148 9.92 10.90 -15.60
C ALA A 148 8.43 11.21 -15.58
N LEU A 149 7.86 11.70 -16.68
CA LEU A 149 6.42 12.01 -16.74
C LEU A 149 5.56 10.73 -16.72
N ALA A 150 4.32 10.85 -16.26
CA ALA A 150 3.33 9.79 -16.35
C ALA A 150 3.27 9.23 -17.78
N GLY A 151 3.18 7.91 -17.92
CA GLY A 151 3.13 7.25 -19.23
C GLY A 151 4.49 7.07 -19.92
N THR A 152 5.61 7.52 -19.34
CA THR A 152 6.95 7.23 -19.91
C THR A 152 7.18 5.71 -19.92
N PRO A 153 7.57 5.08 -21.05
CA PRO A 153 7.81 3.64 -21.11
C PRO A 153 9.00 3.18 -20.26
N VAL A 154 8.74 2.24 -19.34
CA VAL A 154 9.76 1.54 -18.55
C VAL A 154 10.17 0.28 -19.29
N VAL A 155 11.48 0.11 -19.52
CA VAL A 155 12.04 -1.03 -20.23
C VAL A 155 12.89 -1.91 -19.31
N ASN A 156 12.90 -3.20 -19.59
CA ASN A 156 13.70 -4.16 -18.84
C ASN A 156 15.19 -4.07 -19.24
N ILE A 157 16.08 -3.93 -18.24
CA ILE A 157 17.51 -3.62 -18.45
C ILE A 157 18.34 -4.75 -19.06
N ALA A 158 17.97 -6.01 -18.90
CA ALA A 158 18.70 -7.18 -19.42
C ALA A 158 17.78 -8.41 -19.53
N ASN A 159 18.12 -9.38 -20.38
CA ASN A 159 17.29 -10.58 -20.57
C ASN A 159 17.03 -11.32 -19.23
N GLY A 160 15.78 -11.73 -18.99
CA GLY A 160 15.39 -12.33 -17.72
C GLY A 160 13.99 -12.98 -17.74
N ILE A 161 13.51 -13.37 -16.56
CA ILE A 161 12.15 -13.86 -16.34
C ILE A 161 11.47 -12.97 -15.31
N VAL A 162 10.23 -12.56 -15.56
CA VAL A 162 9.41 -11.86 -14.57
C VAL A 162 9.13 -12.81 -13.41
N SER A 163 9.78 -12.57 -12.27
CA SER A 163 9.66 -13.40 -11.07
C SER A 163 8.49 -12.98 -10.17
N LYS A 164 8.03 -11.72 -10.29
CA LYS A 164 6.92 -11.17 -9.51
C LYS A 164 6.23 -10.03 -10.26
N VAL A 165 4.90 -9.95 -10.17
CA VAL A 165 4.12 -8.75 -10.52
C VAL A 165 3.21 -8.40 -9.34
N GLY A 166 3.54 -7.32 -8.65
CA GLY A 166 2.74 -6.81 -7.55
C GLY A 166 1.79 -5.71 -7.99
N LYS A 167 0.60 -5.69 -7.38
CA LYS A 167 -0.31 -4.54 -7.36
C LYS A 167 -0.65 -4.26 -5.91
N GLN A 168 -0.34 -3.07 -5.43
CA GLN A 168 -0.47 -2.65 -4.04
C GLN A 168 -0.89 -1.19 -4.02
N ASP A 169 -1.82 -0.83 -3.14
CA ASP A 169 -2.25 0.57 -2.97
C ASP A 169 -1.29 1.36 -2.04
N ALA A 170 -0.24 0.69 -1.56
CA ALA A 170 0.78 1.20 -0.62
C ALA A 170 2.17 0.64 -0.98
N GLY A 171 3.22 1.15 -0.34
CA GLY A 171 4.60 0.67 -0.56
C GLY A 171 5.06 0.88 -1.99
N PHE A 172 5.51 -0.18 -2.65
CA PHE A 172 6.06 -0.16 -4.01
C PHE A 172 5.01 0.08 -5.12
N GLY A 173 3.72 0.15 -4.79
CA GLY A 173 2.67 0.36 -5.79
C GLY A 173 2.51 -0.84 -6.74
N ASN A 174 2.14 -0.57 -7.99
CA ASN A 174 2.33 -1.54 -9.06
C ASN A 174 3.83 -1.71 -9.34
N HIS A 175 4.32 -2.94 -9.29
CA HIS A 175 5.74 -3.21 -9.50
C HIS A 175 5.98 -4.53 -10.24
N VAL A 176 7.08 -4.55 -10.99
CA VAL A 176 7.60 -5.73 -11.70
C VAL A 176 8.95 -6.08 -11.11
N VAL A 177 9.19 -7.36 -10.83
CA VAL A 177 10.52 -7.89 -10.51
C VAL A 177 10.94 -8.87 -11.61
N VAL A 178 12.14 -8.69 -12.13
CA VAL A 178 12.75 -9.55 -13.16
C VAL A 178 13.97 -10.23 -12.56
N LEU A 179 13.95 -11.57 -12.51
CA LEU A 179 15.16 -12.37 -12.30
C LEU A 179 16.03 -12.29 -13.56
N MET A 180 17.26 -11.81 -13.37
CA MET A 180 18.33 -11.82 -14.35
C MET A 180 19.34 -12.91 -13.94
N PRO A 181 19.29 -14.10 -14.55
CA PRO A 181 20.14 -15.22 -14.17
C PRO A 181 21.53 -15.12 -14.80
N ASN A 182 22.54 -15.66 -14.13
CA ASN A 182 23.91 -15.82 -14.65
C ASN A 182 24.52 -14.52 -15.23
N VAL A 183 24.25 -13.37 -14.61
CA VAL A 183 24.79 -12.07 -15.02
C VAL A 183 26.12 -11.77 -14.30
N PRO A 184 27.02 -10.93 -14.85
CA PRO A 184 28.27 -10.60 -14.18
C PRO A 184 28.02 -9.84 -12.86
N SER A 185 28.72 -10.23 -11.80
CA SER A 185 28.59 -9.59 -10.50
C SER A 185 29.09 -8.14 -10.50
N PHE A 186 28.51 -7.35 -9.60
CA PHE A 186 28.89 -5.98 -9.33
C PHE A 186 30.26 -5.92 -8.66
N GLU A 187 30.50 -6.79 -7.67
CA GLU A 187 31.74 -6.87 -6.91
C GLU A 187 32.89 -7.58 -7.67
N ASP A 188 32.57 -8.56 -8.51
CA ASP A 188 33.55 -9.36 -9.27
C ASP A 188 33.03 -9.62 -10.69
N SER A 189 33.69 -9.07 -11.72
CA SER A 189 33.25 -9.23 -13.11
C SER A 189 33.40 -10.64 -13.67
N ASP A 190 34.23 -11.48 -13.04
CA ASP A 190 34.49 -12.85 -13.51
C ASP A 190 33.54 -13.86 -12.85
N ALA A 191 32.78 -13.42 -11.82
CA ALA A 191 31.74 -14.21 -11.16
C ALA A 191 30.36 -13.98 -11.80
N ALA A 192 29.67 -15.09 -12.14
CA ALA A 192 28.27 -15.07 -12.55
C ALA A 192 27.35 -15.22 -11.32
N VAL A 193 26.32 -14.37 -11.24
CA VAL A 193 25.35 -14.32 -10.13
C VAL A 193 23.93 -14.13 -10.65
N ASN A 194 22.95 -14.33 -9.77
CA ASN A 194 21.55 -14.00 -10.02
C ASN A 194 21.21 -12.66 -9.35
N TYR A 195 20.61 -11.75 -10.12
CA TYR A 195 20.13 -10.46 -9.63
C TYR A 195 18.65 -10.27 -9.93
N PHE A 196 17.97 -9.49 -9.10
CA PHE A 196 16.54 -9.18 -9.25
C PHE A 196 16.36 -7.69 -9.49
N ALA A 197 16.07 -7.31 -10.73
CA ALA A 197 15.76 -5.93 -11.09
C ALA A 197 14.29 -5.62 -10.78
N SER A 198 14.05 -4.61 -9.94
CA SER A 198 12.72 -4.18 -9.53
C SER A 198 12.40 -2.80 -10.11
N TYR A 199 11.17 -2.65 -10.59
CA TYR A 199 10.63 -1.42 -11.18
C TYR A 199 9.29 -1.14 -10.52
N SER A 200 9.21 -0.07 -9.74
CA SER A 200 8.08 0.23 -8.84
C SER A 200 7.39 1.55 -9.18
N HIS A 201 6.24 1.81 -8.55
CA HIS A 201 5.36 2.97 -8.73
C HIS A 201 4.68 3.10 -10.10
N LEU A 202 4.62 2.00 -10.87
CA LEU A 202 4.14 2.00 -12.25
C LEU A 202 2.65 2.39 -12.34
N SER A 203 2.27 3.14 -13.38
CA SER A 203 0.85 3.41 -13.69
C SER A 203 0.17 2.20 -14.34
N SER A 204 0.95 1.40 -15.09
CA SER A 204 0.50 0.16 -15.71
C SER A 204 1.65 -0.84 -15.87
N VAL A 205 1.29 -2.12 -15.96
CA VAL A 205 2.22 -3.25 -16.13
C VAL A 205 1.85 -3.99 -17.41
N ALA A 206 2.85 -4.25 -18.27
CA ALA A 206 2.70 -4.86 -19.60
C ALA A 206 3.06 -6.36 -19.64
N VAL A 207 3.47 -6.94 -18.51
CA VAL A 207 3.95 -8.32 -18.38
C VAL A 207 3.30 -9.05 -17.20
N LYS A 208 3.45 -10.37 -17.13
CA LYS A 208 2.97 -11.22 -16.01
C LYS A 208 4.08 -12.15 -15.52
N GLU A 209 3.88 -12.73 -14.34
CA GLU A 209 4.81 -13.70 -13.75
C GLU A 209 5.05 -14.91 -14.68
N GLY A 210 6.33 -15.27 -14.80
CA GLY A 210 6.79 -16.34 -15.69
C GLY A 210 7.01 -15.94 -17.15
N ASP A 211 6.72 -14.69 -17.54
CA ASP A 211 7.09 -14.20 -18.88
C ASP A 211 8.61 -14.09 -19.01
N HIS A 212 9.15 -14.56 -20.14
CA HIS A 212 10.52 -14.26 -20.54
C HIS A 212 10.55 -12.86 -21.14
N VAL A 213 11.39 -11.99 -20.58
CA VAL A 213 11.51 -10.59 -20.99
C VAL A 213 12.89 -10.33 -21.61
N GLN A 214 12.90 -9.68 -22.76
CA GLN A 214 14.12 -9.29 -23.43
C GLN A 214 14.65 -7.95 -22.91
N LYS A 215 15.94 -7.73 -23.09
CA LYS A 215 16.58 -6.43 -22.91
C LYS A 215 15.93 -5.38 -23.81
N GLY A 216 15.51 -4.25 -23.25
CA GLY A 216 14.82 -3.16 -23.97
C GLY A 216 13.32 -3.39 -24.20
N GLN A 217 12.76 -4.54 -23.78
CA GLN A 217 11.32 -4.76 -23.83
C GLN A 217 10.60 -3.84 -22.83
N VAL A 218 9.53 -3.18 -23.26
CA VAL A 218 8.65 -2.41 -22.38
C VAL A 218 7.93 -3.36 -21.42
N ILE A 219 8.02 -3.09 -20.12
CA ILE A 219 7.43 -3.89 -19.04
C ILE A 219 6.34 -3.15 -18.25
N GLY A 220 6.25 -1.84 -18.41
CA GLY A 220 5.24 -0.99 -17.78
C GLY A 220 5.41 0.47 -18.16
N LEU A 221 4.59 1.33 -17.56
CA LEU A 221 4.66 2.78 -17.73
C LEU A 221 4.88 3.47 -16.38
N VAL A 222 5.64 4.57 -16.37
CA VAL A 222 5.85 5.42 -15.20
C VAL A 222 4.51 5.96 -14.65
N GLY A 223 4.42 6.08 -13.34
CA GLY A 223 3.28 6.63 -12.59
C GLY A 223 3.70 7.03 -11.17
N ASP A 224 2.71 7.15 -10.29
CA ASP A 224 2.84 7.57 -8.89
C ASP A 224 2.17 6.59 -7.91
N THR A 225 2.05 5.29 -8.25
CA THR A 225 1.28 4.35 -7.42
C THR A 225 1.99 3.92 -6.13
N GLY A 226 1.24 3.68 -5.06
CA GLY A 226 1.78 3.24 -3.77
C GLY A 226 2.23 4.41 -2.88
N PHE A 227 3.51 4.44 -2.50
CA PHE A 227 4.09 5.53 -1.67
C PHE A 227 4.79 6.64 -2.47
N ALA A 228 4.77 6.57 -3.80
CA ALA A 228 5.23 7.68 -4.63
C ALA A 228 4.37 8.93 -4.40
N THR A 229 5.02 10.10 -4.38
CA THR A 229 4.38 11.41 -4.21
C THR A 229 4.26 12.20 -5.51
N THR A 230 5.04 11.80 -6.52
CA THR A 230 5.13 12.34 -7.88
C THR A 230 5.58 11.23 -8.83
N GLU A 231 5.50 11.48 -10.13
CA GLU A 231 5.80 10.52 -11.20
C GLU A 231 7.31 10.20 -11.28
N HIS A 232 7.66 8.94 -11.06
CA HIS A 232 9.00 8.40 -11.24
C HIS A 232 8.97 6.88 -11.41
N VAL A 233 10.10 6.30 -11.79
CA VAL A 233 10.35 4.87 -11.56
C VAL A 233 11.34 4.73 -10.42
N HIS A 234 10.95 3.98 -9.40
CA HIS A 234 11.84 3.51 -8.35
C HIS A 234 12.52 2.24 -8.86
N PHE A 235 13.82 2.34 -9.14
CA PHE A 235 14.61 1.32 -9.82
C PHE A 235 15.68 0.73 -8.88
N GLN A 236 15.54 -0.56 -8.58
CA GLN A 236 16.39 -1.27 -7.61
C GLN A 236 16.97 -2.55 -8.23
N ILE A 237 18.17 -2.96 -7.81
CA ILE A 237 18.71 -4.29 -8.09
C ILE A 237 19.09 -4.97 -6.79
N ASP A 238 18.41 -6.08 -6.50
CA ASP A 238 18.67 -6.91 -5.33
C ASP A 238 19.62 -8.08 -5.68
N LYS A 239 20.41 -8.48 -4.70
CA LYS A 239 21.18 -9.72 -4.70
C LYS A 239 20.26 -10.88 -4.36
N GLU A 240 20.49 -12.05 -4.96
CA GLU A 240 19.80 -13.31 -4.63
C GLU A 240 19.84 -13.68 -3.14
N SER A 241 20.80 -13.17 -2.37
CA SER A 241 20.89 -13.36 -0.92
C SER A 241 19.88 -12.53 -0.11
N ALA A 242 19.15 -11.60 -0.74
CA ALA A 242 18.08 -10.85 -0.09
C ALA A 242 16.87 -11.77 0.20
N GLY A 243 16.25 -11.61 1.36
CA GLY A 243 15.15 -12.50 1.78
C GLY A 243 13.84 -12.33 1.01
N PHE A 244 13.70 -11.26 0.24
CA PHE A 244 12.50 -10.90 -0.54
C PHE A 244 12.84 -9.80 -1.57
N HIS A 245 11.99 -9.68 -2.60
CA HIS A 245 12.14 -8.72 -3.70
C HIS A 245 10.82 -7.96 -4.00
N PRO A 246 10.84 -6.62 -4.19
CA PRO A 246 11.98 -5.73 -3.96
C PRO A 246 12.40 -5.73 -2.48
N TYR A 247 13.70 -5.74 -2.20
CA TYR A 247 14.23 -5.72 -0.84
C TYR A 247 13.98 -4.37 -0.15
N TRP A 248 13.85 -4.37 1.17
CA TRP A 248 13.69 -3.16 1.97
C TRP A 248 14.51 -3.23 3.27
N PRO A 249 15.33 -2.22 3.64
CA PRO A 249 16.42 -2.45 4.61
C PRO A 249 16.06 -2.47 6.10
N PHE A 250 14.84 -2.04 6.47
CA PHE A 250 14.36 -1.93 7.85
C PHE A 250 12.85 -2.21 7.95
N THR A 251 12.40 -2.71 9.09
CA THR A 251 10.98 -2.97 9.36
C THR A 251 10.29 -1.77 10.02
N GLY A 252 8.96 -1.72 9.95
CA GLY A 252 8.18 -0.73 10.70
C GLY A 252 8.31 -0.86 12.22
N GLN A 253 8.76 -2.01 12.74
CA GLN A 253 9.07 -2.15 14.17
C GLN A 253 10.42 -1.49 14.51
N GLU A 254 11.47 -1.75 13.73
CA GLU A 254 12.78 -1.11 13.93
C GLU A 254 12.69 0.43 13.81
N SER A 255 11.83 0.95 12.93
CA SER A 255 11.47 2.37 12.83
C SER A 255 10.91 2.90 14.16
N ARG A 256 9.92 2.22 14.74
CA ARG A 256 9.29 2.60 16.01
C ARG A 256 10.26 2.47 17.20
N ASP A 257 11.07 1.42 17.24
CA ASP A 257 12.05 1.19 18.29
C ASP A 257 13.16 2.26 18.29
N ALA A 258 13.49 2.80 17.11
CA ALA A 258 14.37 3.95 16.94
C ALA A 258 13.69 5.32 17.22
N GLY A 259 12.37 5.34 17.45
CA GLY A 259 11.59 6.57 17.61
C GLY A 259 11.45 7.40 16.33
N LEU A 260 11.50 6.74 15.17
CA LEU A 260 11.50 7.36 13.84
C LEU A 260 10.22 7.01 13.07
N ASP A 261 9.74 7.95 12.24
CA ASP A 261 8.79 7.62 11.17
C ASP A 261 9.51 7.04 9.94
N PHE A 262 8.75 6.76 8.87
CA PHE A 262 9.26 6.15 7.64
C PHE A 262 10.26 7.05 6.88
N VAL A 263 9.96 8.34 6.74
CA VAL A 263 10.83 9.33 6.06
C VAL A 263 12.06 9.58 6.91
N ASP A 264 11.87 9.73 8.22
CA ASP A 264 12.94 9.96 9.17
C ASP A 264 13.90 8.76 9.25
N SER A 265 13.38 7.53 9.15
CA SER A 265 14.19 6.31 9.05
C SER A 265 15.06 6.26 7.80
N ILE A 266 14.51 6.67 6.65
CA ILE A 266 15.26 6.76 5.39
C ILE A 266 16.34 7.83 5.49
N ASN A 267 15.99 9.02 5.97
CA ASN A 267 16.92 10.16 6.07
C ASN A 267 18.06 9.92 7.06
N LYS A 268 17.81 9.17 8.14
CA LYS A 268 18.81 8.78 9.14
C LYS A 268 19.55 7.48 8.80
N GLY A 269 19.25 6.86 7.66
CA GLY A 269 19.95 5.65 7.20
C GLY A 269 19.66 4.40 8.04
N LEU A 270 18.48 4.28 8.64
CA LEU A 270 18.10 3.10 9.41
C LEU A 270 18.18 1.85 8.52
N GLY A 271 18.97 0.86 8.92
CA GLY A 271 19.21 -0.35 8.14
C GLY A 271 20.11 -0.19 6.91
N ILE A 272 20.84 0.93 6.74
CA ILE A 272 21.72 1.14 5.56
C ILE A 272 22.71 -0.02 5.30
N ASP A 273 23.23 -0.65 6.35
CA ASP A 273 24.13 -1.81 6.21
C ASP A 273 23.43 -3.04 5.60
N ASN A 274 22.14 -3.24 5.89
CA ASN A 274 21.33 -4.25 5.20
C ASN A 274 21.15 -3.87 3.73
N GLY A 275 20.93 -2.59 3.42
CA GLY A 275 20.91 -2.09 2.04
C GLY A 275 22.18 -2.48 1.28
N ARG A 276 23.35 -2.05 1.78
CA ARG A 276 24.67 -2.42 1.19
C ARG A 276 24.87 -3.93 1.02
N LYS A 277 24.39 -4.71 1.98
CA LYS A 277 24.54 -6.16 2.02
C LYS A 277 23.68 -6.86 0.97
N PHE A 278 22.45 -6.39 0.75
CA PHE A 278 21.42 -7.10 -0.02
C PHE A 278 21.05 -6.44 -1.37
N THR A 279 21.43 -5.20 -1.62
CA THR A 279 21.25 -4.52 -2.92
C THR A 279 22.58 -4.05 -3.52
N ILE A 280 22.56 -3.61 -4.77
CA ILE A 280 23.69 -2.99 -5.47
C ILE A 280 23.29 -1.64 -6.06
N ASN A 281 24.28 -0.80 -6.40
CA ASN A 281 24.04 0.40 -7.18
C ASN A 281 23.65 0.03 -8.62
N GLY A 282 22.35 -0.04 -8.86
CA GLY A 282 21.79 -0.53 -10.12
C GLY A 282 22.25 0.27 -11.34
N MET A 283 22.34 1.60 -11.23
CA MET A 283 22.75 2.45 -12.34
C MET A 283 24.25 2.32 -12.66
N VAL A 284 25.12 2.17 -11.65
CA VAL A 284 26.54 1.89 -11.89
C VAL A 284 26.74 0.51 -12.53
N TRP A 285 25.99 -0.51 -12.09
CA TRP A 285 26.02 -1.84 -12.71
C TRP A 285 25.53 -1.83 -14.16
N VAL A 286 24.37 -1.18 -14.41
CA VAL A 286 23.82 -1.03 -15.76
C VAL A 286 24.84 -0.35 -16.67
N GLN A 287 25.41 0.80 -16.26
CA GLN A 287 26.35 1.56 -17.09
C GLN A 287 27.66 0.80 -17.39
N LYS A 288 28.14 -0.03 -16.46
CA LYS A 288 29.33 -0.88 -16.66
C LYS A 288 29.17 -1.89 -17.81
N TRP A 289 27.95 -2.33 -18.07
CA TRP A 289 27.65 -3.42 -19.02
C TRP A 289 26.81 -2.99 -20.23
N LEU A 290 26.69 -1.69 -20.48
CA LEU A 290 26.12 -1.18 -21.74
C LEU A 290 26.94 -1.74 -22.92
N ASN A 291 26.25 -2.16 -23.98
CA ASN A 291 26.87 -2.85 -25.11
C ASN A 291 27.95 -2.01 -25.81
N SER A 292 28.88 -2.70 -26.50
CA SER A 292 29.93 -2.08 -27.31
C SER A 292 29.43 -1.24 -28.50
N ASP A 293 28.15 -1.35 -28.86
CA ASP A 293 27.48 -0.45 -29.81
C ASP A 293 27.11 0.91 -29.20
N GLY A 294 27.22 1.07 -27.87
CA GLY A 294 27.45 2.33 -27.15
C GLY A 294 26.43 3.47 -27.27
N VAL A 295 25.33 3.30 -28.00
CA VAL A 295 24.53 4.42 -28.51
C VAL A 295 23.03 4.24 -28.27
N TYR A 296 22.43 5.24 -27.64
CA TYR A 296 21.01 5.55 -27.80
C TYR A 296 20.74 5.99 -29.23
N MET A 297 19.90 5.25 -29.97
CA MET A 297 19.37 5.69 -31.26
C MET A 297 17.88 6.00 -31.12
N ALA A 298 17.57 7.28 -30.96
CA ALA A 298 16.30 7.76 -31.48
C ALA A 298 16.39 7.87 -33.01
N ASN A 299 15.35 7.34 -33.66
CA ASN A 299 14.85 7.64 -35.01
C ASN A 299 15.24 6.78 -36.22
N SER A 300 14.24 6.74 -37.10
CA SER A 300 14.18 6.32 -38.50
C SER A 300 13.92 4.83 -38.79
N VAL A 301 12.71 4.62 -39.32
CA VAL A 301 12.26 3.41 -40.02
C VAL A 301 13.20 3.10 -41.19
N SER A 302 13.60 1.84 -41.34
CA SER A 302 13.87 1.26 -42.65
C SER A 302 13.45 -0.21 -42.67
N ASN A 303 12.87 -0.65 -43.78
CA ASN A 303 12.28 -1.98 -43.93
C ASN A 303 13.35 -3.03 -44.21
N GLU A 304 13.20 -4.24 -43.63
CA GLU A 304 13.02 -5.51 -44.34
C GLU A 304 12.65 -6.62 -43.33
N PRO A 305 11.93 -7.69 -43.74
CA PRO A 305 11.04 -8.42 -42.83
C PRO A 305 11.65 -9.67 -42.17
N ILE A 306 11.25 -9.94 -40.92
CA ILE A 306 11.37 -11.27 -40.29
C ILE A 306 9.98 -11.87 -40.16
N LYS A 307 9.83 -13.12 -40.59
CA LYS A 307 8.54 -13.80 -40.82
C LYS A 307 7.69 -13.91 -39.55
N GLU A 308 6.48 -13.38 -39.62
CA GLU A 308 5.39 -13.77 -38.72
C GLU A 308 4.96 -15.22 -38.97
N THR A 309 4.56 -15.92 -37.91
CA THR A 309 3.66 -17.07 -38.00
C THR A 309 2.30 -16.65 -37.48
N GLU A 310 1.37 -16.41 -38.39
CA GLU A 310 0.01 -16.00 -38.08
C GLU A 310 -0.73 -17.05 -37.24
N ALA A 311 -1.26 -16.64 -36.09
CA ALA A 311 -2.40 -17.27 -35.45
C ALA A 311 -3.57 -16.28 -35.51
N ALA A 312 -4.37 -16.40 -36.57
CA ALA A 312 -5.38 -15.39 -36.92
C ALA A 312 -6.45 -15.18 -35.84
N LEU A 313 -6.51 -13.96 -35.30
CA LEU A 313 -7.67 -13.48 -34.55
C LEU A 313 -8.81 -13.19 -35.53
N LYS A 314 -9.98 -13.81 -35.31
CA LYS A 314 -11.19 -13.50 -36.08
C LYS A 314 -11.77 -12.14 -35.64
N PRO A 315 -12.39 -11.36 -36.56
CA PRO A 315 -13.11 -10.15 -36.18
C PRO A 315 -14.32 -10.51 -35.31
N VAL A 316 -14.50 -9.78 -34.21
CA VAL A 316 -15.76 -9.77 -33.45
C VAL A 316 -16.62 -8.62 -34.00
N GLU A 317 -17.88 -8.91 -34.32
CA GLU A 317 -18.82 -7.90 -34.82
C GLU A 317 -19.08 -6.80 -33.77
N ARG A 318 -19.12 -5.55 -34.24
CA ARG A 318 -19.39 -4.38 -33.40
C ARG A 318 -20.90 -4.28 -33.14
N VAL A 319 -21.34 -4.63 -31.93
CA VAL A 319 -22.69 -4.32 -31.45
C VAL A 319 -22.76 -2.83 -31.08
N GLU A 320 -23.54 -2.05 -31.82
CA GLU A 320 -23.85 -0.67 -31.44
C GLU A 320 -24.88 -0.66 -30.30
N ILE A 321 -24.51 -0.09 -29.16
CA ILE A 321 -25.44 0.19 -28.06
C ILE A 321 -25.74 1.68 -28.09
N ASN A 322 -26.90 2.05 -28.62
CA ASN A 322 -27.45 3.41 -28.51
C ASN A 322 -27.92 3.66 -27.08
N THR A 323 -27.25 4.55 -26.35
CA THR A 323 -27.77 5.19 -25.14
C THR A 323 -28.09 6.66 -25.39
N PRO A 324 -29.30 7.15 -25.07
CA PRO A 324 -29.66 8.56 -25.24
C PRO A 324 -28.93 9.45 -24.22
N PRO A 325 -28.74 10.75 -24.50
CA PRO A 325 -27.98 11.65 -23.64
C PRO A 325 -28.71 11.89 -22.31
N ILE A 326 -28.05 11.56 -21.21
CA ILE A 326 -28.53 11.92 -19.87
C ILE A 326 -28.25 13.41 -19.64
N ILE A 327 -29.33 14.20 -19.61
CA ILE A 327 -29.28 15.61 -19.22
C ILE A 327 -29.01 15.66 -17.72
N ALA A 328 -27.85 16.16 -17.33
CA ALA A 328 -27.53 16.43 -15.93
C ALA A 328 -28.37 17.61 -15.41
N VAL A 329 -29.47 17.29 -14.70
CA VAL A 329 -30.21 18.27 -13.91
C VAL A 329 -29.40 18.56 -12.65
N VAL A 330 -28.96 19.80 -12.49
CA VAL A 330 -28.26 20.28 -11.29
C VAL A 330 -29.30 20.58 -10.20
N PRO A 331 -29.28 19.92 -9.03
CA PRO A 331 -30.01 20.36 -7.86
C PRO A 331 -29.18 21.46 -7.19
N ASN A 332 -29.63 22.71 -7.33
CA ASN A 332 -29.35 23.71 -6.31
C ASN A 332 -30.10 23.31 -5.03
N GLU A 333 -29.42 23.10 -3.91
CA GLU A 333 -29.89 23.61 -2.62
C GLU A 333 -28.73 24.18 -1.82
N THR A 334 -28.99 25.32 -1.19
CA THR A 334 -28.04 26.14 -0.44
C THR A 334 -28.24 26.01 1.06
N SER A 335 -27.22 26.44 1.82
CA SER A 335 -27.28 26.81 3.25
C SER A 335 -27.09 25.64 4.25
N SER A 336 -26.42 25.82 5.40
CA SER A 336 -25.60 26.97 5.85
C SER A 336 -24.74 26.62 7.07
N LEU A 337 -23.86 27.56 7.45
CA LEU A 337 -22.97 27.55 8.63
C LEU A 337 -21.85 26.49 8.64
N VAL A 338 -20.69 26.89 8.12
CA VAL A 338 -19.40 26.49 8.70
C VAL A 338 -18.86 27.70 9.45
N ILE A 339 -18.63 27.56 10.75
CA ILE A 339 -17.96 28.59 11.56
C ILE A 339 -16.49 28.58 11.14
N GLU A 340 -15.97 29.70 10.62
CA GLU A 340 -14.56 29.80 10.29
C GLU A 340 -13.69 29.55 11.54
N PRO A 341 -12.78 28.56 11.54
CA PRO A 341 -11.83 28.35 12.63
C PRO A 341 -10.70 29.39 12.55
N VAL A 342 -11.03 30.66 12.82
CA VAL A 342 -10.07 31.77 12.76
C VAL A 342 -9.07 31.65 13.92
N THR A 343 -7.94 31.00 13.64
CA THR A 343 -6.77 31.07 14.52
C THR A 343 -6.11 32.43 14.32
N VAL A 344 -6.12 33.28 15.36
CA VAL A 344 -5.42 34.57 15.38
C VAL A 344 -4.15 34.41 16.20
N LYS A 345 -2.98 34.75 15.63
CA LYS A 345 -1.71 34.72 16.37
C LYS A 345 -0.80 35.90 16.01
N MET A 346 -0.04 36.37 17.01
CA MET A 346 0.85 37.52 16.88
C MET A 346 2.17 37.12 16.21
N ILE A 347 2.59 37.88 15.20
CA ILE A 347 3.89 37.74 14.52
C ILE A 347 4.57 39.11 14.57
N GLY A 348 5.27 39.37 15.68
CA GLY A 348 5.73 40.73 16.03
C GLY A 348 4.54 41.66 16.29
N ASP A 349 4.49 42.79 15.60
CA ASP A 349 3.44 43.82 15.75
C ASP A 349 2.15 43.52 14.95
N LEU A 350 2.12 42.40 14.21
CA LEU A 350 1.01 41.99 13.34
C LEU A 350 0.27 40.77 13.88
N GLN A 351 -0.99 40.62 13.50
CA GLN A 351 -1.78 39.40 13.66
C GLN A 351 -1.89 38.69 12.32
N LEU A 352 -1.59 37.40 12.29
CA LEU A 352 -1.98 36.52 11.18
C LEU A 352 -3.35 35.90 11.48
N LYS A 353 -4.27 36.04 10.53
CA LYS A 353 -5.55 35.34 10.48
C LYS A 353 -5.47 34.27 9.39
N ILE A 354 -6.02 33.10 9.66
CA ILE A 354 -6.08 31.99 8.70
C ILE A 354 -7.51 31.46 8.62
N SER A 355 -8.00 31.23 7.40
CA SER A 355 -9.30 30.59 7.12
C SER A 355 -9.21 29.68 5.90
N VAL A 356 -10.27 28.88 5.66
CA VAL A 356 -10.36 27.93 4.56
C VAL A 356 -11.67 28.15 3.81
N ASP A 357 -11.62 28.21 2.48
CA ASP A 357 -12.82 28.30 1.65
C ASP A 357 -13.47 26.91 1.48
N GLY A 358 -14.56 26.66 2.23
CA GLY A 358 -15.39 25.46 2.10
C GLY A 358 -14.92 24.24 2.90
N PRO A 359 -15.61 23.09 2.76
CA PRO A 359 -15.25 21.86 3.46
C PRO A 359 -13.97 21.24 2.86
N LEU A 360 -13.07 20.79 3.73
CA LEU A 360 -11.87 20.06 3.32
C LEU A 360 -12.22 18.63 2.92
N VAL A 361 -11.86 18.23 1.69
CA VAL A 361 -12.14 16.91 1.13
C VAL A 361 -10.87 16.33 0.54
N VAL A 362 -10.57 15.07 0.82
CA VAL A 362 -9.42 14.35 0.27
C VAL A 362 -9.54 14.24 -1.26
N ASP A 363 -8.40 14.37 -1.94
CA ASP A 363 -8.26 14.43 -3.39
C ASP A 363 -9.06 15.55 -4.08
N LYS A 364 -9.42 16.59 -3.31
CA LYS A 364 -9.94 17.86 -3.86
C LYS A 364 -9.09 19.04 -3.40
N GLN A 365 -8.95 20.01 -4.31
CA GLN A 365 -8.30 21.27 -4.00
C GLN A 365 -9.14 22.08 -3.00
N ALA A 366 -8.49 22.59 -1.97
CA ALA A 366 -9.00 23.56 -1.01
C ALA A 366 -8.12 24.82 -1.01
N VAL A 367 -8.71 25.97 -0.68
CA VAL A 367 -8.00 27.25 -0.60
C VAL A 367 -7.83 27.65 0.85
N LEU A 368 -6.58 27.76 1.29
CA LEU A 368 -6.20 28.37 2.56
C LEU A 368 -5.99 29.88 2.32
N ASN A 369 -6.76 30.71 3.02
CA ASN A 369 -6.61 32.16 3.01
C ASN A 369 -5.77 32.61 4.21
N LEU A 370 -4.76 33.44 3.94
CA LEU A 370 -3.83 34.01 4.93
C LEU A 370 -3.94 35.54 4.87
N LEU A 371 -4.24 36.18 6.00
CA LEU A 371 -4.40 37.64 6.09
C LEU A 371 -3.60 38.21 7.26
N LEU A 372 -2.68 39.12 6.96
CA LEU A 372 -1.96 39.94 7.93
C LEU A 372 -2.72 41.24 8.23
N VAL A 373 -2.98 41.48 9.52
CA VAL A 373 -3.52 42.75 10.03
C VAL A 373 -2.61 43.30 11.12
N LYS A 374 -2.70 44.60 11.40
CA LYS A 374 -2.00 45.22 12.54
C LYS A 374 -2.67 44.83 13.86
N ALA A 375 -2.01 45.10 14.99
CA ALA A 375 -2.57 44.88 16.32
C ALA A 375 -3.93 45.59 16.59
N ASP A 376 -4.25 46.66 15.86
CA ASP A 376 -5.55 47.36 15.90
C ASP A 376 -6.64 46.75 14.98
N GLY A 377 -6.32 45.66 14.27
CA GLY A 377 -7.20 44.99 13.32
C GLY A 377 -7.26 45.61 11.92
N SER A 378 -6.59 46.74 11.67
CA SER A 378 -6.51 47.36 10.33
C SER A 378 -5.63 46.53 9.39
N LYS A 379 -5.92 46.55 8.08
CA LYS A 379 -5.13 45.81 7.08
C LYS A 379 -3.66 46.27 7.07
N TYR A 380 -2.78 45.32 6.74
CA TYR A 380 -1.36 45.56 6.57
C TYR A 380 -1.00 45.61 5.07
N ASP A 381 -1.12 46.78 4.47
CA ASP A 381 -1.06 46.97 3.00
C ASP A 381 0.37 46.96 2.41
N TYR A 382 1.34 46.33 3.08
CA TYR A 382 2.74 46.26 2.66
C TYR A 382 3.26 44.81 2.61
N THR A 383 4.23 44.53 1.74
CA THR A 383 4.87 43.20 1.66
C THR A 383 5.68 42.92 2.92
N TYR A 384 5.11 42.14 3.84
CA TYR A 384 5.80 41.68 5.04
C TYR A 384 6.80 40.58 4.72
N ARG A 385 8.08 40.77 5.09
CA ARG A 385 9.10 39.72 4.97
C ARG A 385 9.07 38.83 6.20
N PHE A 386 8.60 37.61 6.03
CA PHE A 386 9.09 36.49 6.85
C PHE A 386 10.62 36.37 6.64
N SER A 387 11.37 35.88 7.63
CA SER A 387 12.82 35.67 7.50
C SER A 387 13.10 34.66 6.40
N ASN A 388 14.37 34.53 5.97
CA ASN A 388 14.78 33.65 4.88
C ASN A 388 14.60 32.13 5.16
N ASP A 389 13.90 31.76 6.24
CA ASP A 389 13.56 30.39 6.59
C ASP A 389 12.24 30.01 5.88
N PRO A 390 12.23 28.99 5.01
CA PRO A 390 11.02 28.60 4.28
C PRO A 390 9.92 28.09 5.21
N LEU A 391 8.67 28.37 4.83
CA LEU A 391 7.49 27.94 5.56
C LEU A 391 7.35 26.40 5.53
N LYS A 392 7.71 25.72 6.62
CA LYS A 392 7.44 24.28 6.76
C LYS A 392 5.98 24.05 7.15
N ILE A 393 5.13 23.77 6.16
CA ILE A 393 3.81 23.22 6.43
C ILE A 393 3.99 21.72 6.71
N ASP A 394 4.02 21.39 8.00
CA ASP A 394 4.16 20.04 8.51
C ASP A 394 2.80 19.54 9.00
N THR A 395 2.30 18.53 8.30
CA THR A 395 1.01 17.89 8.50
C THR A 395 1.15 16.71 9.45
N ASP A 396 0.28 16.61 10.45
CA ASP A 396 0.33 15.63 11.56
C ASP A 396 0.01 14.20 11.08
N GLY A 397 0.90 13.61 10.29
CA GLY A 397 0.72 12.32 9.61
C GLY A 397 -0.25 12.34 8.42
N VAL A 398 -0.71 13.51 7.96
CA VAL A 398 -1.69 13.64 6.86
C VAL A 398 -1.01 14.06 5.58
N ARG A 399 -0.85 13.17 4.59
CA ARG A 399 -0.29 13.57 3.29
C ARG A 399 -1.10 14.72 2.65
N THR A 400 -0.42 15.74 2.10
CA THR A 400 -1.03 16.83 1.33
C THR A 400 -0.20 17.17 0.09
N ARG A 401 -0.84 17.34 -1.07
CA ARG A 401 -0.24 17.87 -2.30
C ARG A 401 -0.46 19.38 -2.37
N PHE A 402 0.59 20.19 -2.40
CA PHE A 402 0.47 21.63 -2.64
C PHE A 402 0.44 21.90 -4.14
N VAL A 403 -0.58 22.63 -4.61
CA VAL A 403 -0.77 22.93 -6.04
C VAL A 403 0.10 24.13 -6.45
N ASN A 404 0.38 25.04 -5.51
CA ASN A 404 1.10 26.30 -5.75
C ASN A 404 2.57 26.27 -5.28
N GLY A 405 3.06 25.12 -4.80
CA GLY A 405 4.35 25.02 -4.11
C GLY A 405 4.32 25.54 -2.66
N MET A 406 5.51 25.87 -2.12
CA MET A 406 5.66 26.46 -0.78
C MET A 406 5.29 27.94 -0.78
N LEU A 407 4.81 28.43 0.37
CA LEU A 407 4.40 29.83 0.51
C LEU A 407 5.59 30.72 0.90
N GLU A 408 5.97 31.61 -0.02
CA GLU A 408 7.04 32.58 0.10
C GLU A 408 6.55 33.97 0.52
N ALA A 409 7.46 34.82 0.97
CA ALA A 409 7.17 36.25 1.22
C ALA A 409 6.73 37.01 -0.04
N SER A 410 7.04 36.49 -1.23
CA SER A 410 6.61 37.00 -2.54
C SER A 410 5.10 36.77 -2.81
N ASN A 411 4.47 35.80 -2.13
CA ASN A 411 3.05 35.47 -2.33
C ASN A 411 2.09 36.36 -1.52
N PHE A 412 2.59 37.26 -0.67
CA PHE A 412 1.76 38.20 0.08
C PHE A 412 1.60 39.53 -0.67
N VAL A 413 0.38 39.79 -1.17
CA VAL A 413 -0.01 41.03 -1.84
C VAL A 413 -0.95 41.80 -0.92
N ASN A 414 -0.59 43.01 -0.51
CA ASN A 414 -1.36 43.84 0.45
C ASN A 414 -1.72 43.11 1.75
N GLY A 415 -0.81 42.26 2.25
CA GLY A 415 -1.03 41.46 3.46
C GLY A 415 -1.88 40.20 3.27
N GLU A 416 -2.42 39.95 2.07
CA GLU A 416 -3.20 38.77 1.73
C GLU A 416 -2.37 37.74 0.94
N SER A 417 -2.54 36.45 1.24
CA SER A 417 -1.99 35.35 0.45
C SER A 417 -2.97 34.18 0.39
N LYS A 418 -2.84 33.35 -0.64
CA LYS A 418 -3.66 32.15 -0.86
C LYS A 418 -2.77 30.95 -1.17
N LEU A 419 -3.01 29.84 -0.49
CA LEU A 419 -2.39 28.56 -0.78
C LEU A 419 -3.45 27.56 -1.22
N ILE A 420 -3.27 27.00 -2.42
CA ILE A 420 -4.11 25.88 -2.88
C ILE A 420 -3.38 24.58 -2.53
N PHE A 421 -4.08 23.70 -1.84
CA PHE A 421 -3.58 22.40 -1.43
C PHE A 421 -4.68 21.34 -1.55
N MET A 422 -4.28 20.08 -1.60
CA MET A 422 -5.16 18.93 -1.71
C MET A 422 -4.74 17.91 -0.65
N PRO A 423 -5.53 17.68 0.40
CA PRO A 423 -5.26 16.59 1.33
C PRO A 423 -5.40 15.25 0.61
N LEU A 424 -4.50 14.32 0.89
CA LEU A 424 -4.43 12.98 0.29
C LEU A 424 -4.81 11.88 1.30
N GLU A 425 -4.93 12.23 2.59
CA GLU A 425 -5.29 11.32 3.68
C GLU A 425 -6.21 12.01 4.70
N SER A 426 -6.83 11.23 5.59
CA SER A 426 -7.65 11.73 6.70
C SER A 426 -6.83 12.08 7.94
N GLY A 427 -7.02 13.27 8.51
CA GLY A 427 -6.52 13.62 9.85
C GLY A 427 -6.62 15.13 10.16
N ARG A 428 -5.66 15.66 10.93
CA ARG A 428 -5.58 17.09 11.31
C ARG A 428 -4.50 17.82 10.52
N LEU A 429 -4.86 18.96 9.94
CA LEU A 429 -3.89 19.84 9.28
C LEU A 429 -3.23 20.77 10.30
N ARG A 430 -1.90 20.74 10.31
CA ARG A 430 -1.06 21.67 11.04
C ARG A 430 -0.22 22.45 10.03
N PHE A 431 0.10 23.69 10.38
CA PHE A 431 0.91 24.61 9.58
C PHE A 431 1.95 25.21 10.53
N ASN A 432 3.25 25.10 10.26
CA ASN A 432 4.28 25.72 11.10
C ASN A 432 4.83 27.00 10.44
N ILE A 433 4.83 28.10 11.20
CA ILE A 433 5.33 29.41 10.74
C ILE A 433 6.33 29.92 11.78
N LYS A 434 7.59 30.12 11.40
CA LYS A 434 8.67 30.59 12.32
C LYS A 434 8.73 29.80 13.65
N ASN A 435 8.70 28.47 13.56
CA ASN A 435 8.66 27.53 14.71
C ASN A 435 7.39 27.56 15.56
N GLU A 436 6.32 28.22 15.11
CA GLU A 436 5.02 28.19 15.76
C GLU A 436 4.02 27.30 15.01
N THR A 437 3.38 26.38 15.71
CA THR A 437 2.32 25.53 15.15
C THR A 437 0.96 26.22 15.18
N PHE A 438 0.29 26.20 14.03
CA PHE A 438 -1.10 26.59 13.81
C PHE A 438 -1.88 25.32 13.49
N VAL A 439 -2.89 25.00 14.29
CA VAL A 439 -3.73 23.81 14.08
C VAL A 439 -5.05 24.27 13.49
N ILE A 440 -5.33 23.89 12.24
CA ILE A 440 -6.62 24.16 11.61
C ILE A 440 -7.37 22.83 11.57
N GLY A 441 -8.22 22.65 12.57
CA GLY A 441 -9.12 21.51 12.66
C GLY A 441 -10.57 21.99 12.73
N SER A 442 -11.35 21.68 11.68
CA SER A 442 -12.63 21.04 11.95
C SER A 442 -12.38 19.56 12.23
N GLU A 443 -13.23 18.92 13.00
CA GLU A 443 -13.03 17.55 13.44
C GLU A 443 -13.12 16.58 12.25
N SER A 444 -12.00 15.89 11.99
CA SER A 444 -11.80 14.87 10.94
C SER A 444 -11.99 15.35 9.49
N LEU A 445 -10.91 15.33 8.70
CA LEU A 445 -11.01 15.09 7.26
C LEU A 445 -11.64 13.70 7.06
N ILE A 446 -12.77 13.58 6.38
CA ILE A 446 -13.43 12.27 6.22
C ILE A 446 -13.54 11.87 4.75
N VAL A 447 -12.67 10.94 4.35
CA VAL A 447 -12.71 10.25 3.04
C VAL A 447 -13.99 9.44 2.98
N LYS A 448 -14.87 9.70 2.01
CA LYS A 448 -16.00 8.81 1.73
C LYS A 448 -15.50 7.56 1.00
N GLU A 449 -15.29 6.48 1.74
CA GLU A 449 -14.65 5.24 1.25
C GLU A 449 -15.50 4.47 0.23
N PHE A 450 -16.82 4.54 0.42
CA PHE A 450 -17.82 3.92 -0.44
C PHE A 450 -18.94 4.91 -0.75
N THR A 451 -19.48 4.85 -1.95
CA THR A 451 -20.42 5.85 -2.50
C THR A 451 -21.72 5.99 -1.73
N ASP A 452 -22.08 4.99 -0.92
CA ASP A 452 -23.30 4.85 -0.13
C ASP A 452 -23.07 4.80 1.39
N VAL A 453 -21.83 4.99 1.86
CA VAL A 453 -21.53 5.18 3.28
C VAL A 453 -21.31 6.66 3.54
N GLU A 454 -22.10 7.26 4.43
CA GLU A 454 -21.97 8.68 4.73
C GLU A 454 -20.60 8.99 5.31
N ALA A 455 -19.90 9.99 4.74
CA ALA A 455 -18.54 10.32 5.13
C ALA A 455 -18.45 10.49 6.65
N ASN A 456 -19.30 11.34 7.21
CA ASN A 456 -19.25 11.71 8.63
C ASN A 456 -19.84 10.66 9.59
N SER A 457 -20.04 9.41 9.15
CA SER A 457 -20.52 8.31 9.99
C SER A 457 -19.38 7.57 10.70
N SER A 458 -19.71 6.90 11.82
CA SER A 458 -18.85 5.86 12.43
C SER A 458 -18.49 4.76 11.44
N ASP A 459 -19.44 4.45 10.57
CA ASP A 459 -19.43 3.32 9.66
C ASP A 459 -18.35 3.49 8.60
N ASN A 460 -18.15 4.72 8.13
CA ASN A 460 -17.06 5.08 7.23
C ASN A 460 -15.68 4.74 7.83
N GLY A 461 -15.46 5.03 9.13
CA GLY A 461 -14.22 4.67 9.81
C GLY A 461 -14.00 3.16 9.93
N ILE A 462 -15.07 2.40 10.17
CA ILE A 462 -15.08 0.93 10.24
C ILE A 462 -14.68 0.33 8.87
N VAL A 463 -15.35 0.77 7.80
CA VAL A 463 -15.14 0.19 6.47
C VAL A 463 -13.80 0.63 5.85
N SER A 464 -13.32 1.85 6.09
CA SER A 464 -11.97 2.28 5.69
C SER A 464 -10.87 1.42 6.32
N TYR A 465 -10.95 1.17 7.64
CA TYR A 465 -9.97 0.30 8.32
C TYR A 465 -9.98 -1.12 7.73
N LEU A 466 -11.17 -1.72 7.55
CA LEU A 466 -11.27 -3.09 7.04
C LEU A 466 -10.87 -3.23 5.56
N ARG A 467 -11.05 -2.17 4.76
CA ARG A 467 -10.55 -2.16 3.37
C ARG A 467 -9.02 -2.10 3.34
N LYS A 468 -8.43 -1.22 4.15
CA LYS A 468 -6.97 -1.11 4.31
C LYS A 468 -6.33 -2.43 4.76
N GLU A 469 -7.03 -3.17 5.63
CA GLU A 469 -6.63 -4.49 6.11
C GLU A 469 -6.93 -5.64 5.13
N GLY A 470 -7.45 -5.35 3.93
CA GLY A 470 -7.77 -6.36 2.90
C GLY A 470 -8.95 -7.28 3.22
N VAL A 471 -9.74 -6.97 4.25
CA VAL A 471 -10.89 -7.78 4.71
C VAL A 471 -12.11 -7.56 3.82
N ILE A 472 -12.31 -6.34 3.32
CA ILE A 472 -13.44 -5.95 2.45
C ILE A 472 -12.97 -5.19 1.20
N ASN A 473 -13.74 -5.27 0.13
CA ASN A 473 -13.47 -4.57 -1.15
C ASN A 473 -14.66 -3.76 -1.69
N GLY A 474 -15.83 -3.81 -1.03
CA GLY A 474 -17.09 -3.28 -1.58
C GLY A 474 -17.58 -4.02 -2.82
N TYR A 475 -18.37 -3.33 -3.64
CA TYR A 475 -18.91 -3.77 -4.92
C TYR A 475 -18.26 -3.01 -6.10
N PRO A 476 -18.34 -3.53 -7.34
CA PRO A 476 -17.73 -2.90 -8.53
C PRO A 476 -18.27 -1.51 -8.88
N ASP A 477 -19.44 -1.13 -8.35
CA ASP A 477 -20.05 0.20 -8.49
C ASP A 477 -19.55 1.22 -7.45
N GLY A 478 -18.62 0.82 -6.57
CA GLY A 478 -18.09 1.64 -5.48
C GLY A 478 -18.96 1.68 -4.23
N SER A 479 -20.04 0.89 -4.16
CA SER A 479 -20.89 0.78 -2.96
C SER A 479 -20.33 -0.22 -1.93
N PHE A 480 -20.69 -0.03 -0.67
CA PHE A 480 -20.52 -1.02 0.40
C PHE A 480 -21.80 -1.79 0.70
N GLN A 481 -22.96 -1.15 0.55
CA GLN A 481 -24.32 -1.61 0.87
C GLN A 481 -24.46 -1.94 2.37
N PRO A 482 -24.33 -0.95 3.28
CA PRO A 482 -24.24 -1.18 4.73
C PRO A 482 -25.41 -1.99 5.29
N ASP A 483 -26.65 -1.63 4.93
CA ASP A 483 -27.87 -2.27 5.44
C ASP A 483 -28.19 -3.62 4.79
N ARG A 484 -27.49 -4.02 3.71
CA ARG A 484 -27.82 -5.26 2.99
C ARG A 484 -27.55 -6.48 3.88
N PRO A 485 -28.52 -7.42 3.99
CA PRO A 485 -28.32 -8.73 4.60
C PRO A 485 -27.05 -9.45 4.13
N VAL A 486 -26.28 -10.01 5.05
CA VAL A 486 -25.11 -10.85 4.74
C VAL A 486 -25.54 -12.31 4.61
N ALA A 487 -25.39 -12.89 3.41
CA ALA A 487 -25.58 -14.32 3.24
C ALA A 487 -24.48 -15.12 3.96
N ARG A 488 -24.79 -16.33 4.43
CA ARG A 488 -23.89 -17.19 5.22
C ARG A 488 -22.54 -17.44 4.53
N VAL A 489 -22.51 -17.58 3.20
CA VAL A 489 -21.25 -17.71 2.45
C VAL A 489 -20.52 -16.39 2.20
N GLU A 490 -21.22 -15.25 2.22
CA GLU A 490 -20.59 -13.93 2.20
C GLU A 490 -19.91 -13.63 3.54
N ALA A 491 -20.51 -14.07 4.66
CA ALA A 491 -19.92 -13.98 6.00
C ALA A 491 -18.55 -14.69 6.09
N LEU A 492 -18.37 -15.81 5.38
CA LEU A 492 -17.08 -16.51 5.31
C LEU A 492 -15.97 -15.65 4.69
N LYS A 493 -16.29 -14.67 3.83
CA LYS A 493 -15.29 -13.73 3.28
C LYS A 493 -14.73 -12.84 4.39
N PHE A 494 -15.60 -12.27 5.22
CA PHE A 494 -15.21 -11.46 6.37
C PHE A 494 -14.42 -12.28 7.40
N VAL A 495 -14.91 -13.48 7.75
CA VAL A 495 -14.29 -14.36 8.74
C VAL A 495 -12.92 -14.89 8.29
N LEU A 496 -12.76 -15.31 7.03
CA LEU A 496 -11.48 -15.81 6.53
C LEU A 496 -10.50 -14.68 6.19
N GLY A 497 -11.01 -13.52 5.75
CA GLY A 497 -10.24 -12.31 5.54
C GLY A 497 -9.65 -11.75 6.83
N SER A 498 -10.42 -11.73 7.93
CA SER A 498 -9.95 -11.20 9.22
C SER A 498 -8.78 -11.97 9.83
N VAL A 499 -8.63 -13.26 9.50
CA VAL A 499 -7.49 -14.11 9.90
C VAL A 499 -6.47 -14.36 8.78
N GLY A 500 -6.58 -13.66 7.65
CA GLY A 500 -5.61 -13.73 6.54
C GLY A 500 -5.47 -15.11 5.87
N VAL A 501 -6.51 -15.96 5.91
CA VAL A 501 -6.42 -17.34 5.42
C VAL A 501 -6.47 -17.38 3.89
N LYS A 502 -5.47 -18.03 3.28
CA LYS A 502 -5.37 -18.24 1.84
C LYS A 502 -6.41 -19.25 1.33
N LEU A 503 -6.93 -19.01 0.13
CA LEU A 503 -7.92 -19.85 -0.54
C LEU A 503 -7.26 -20.97 -1.38
N ASP A 504 -6.47 -21.83 -0.73
CA ASP A 504 -5.57 -22.79 -1.37
C ASP A 504 -6.00 -24.27 -1.29
N VAL A 505 -7.33 -24.52 -1.23
CA VAL A 505 -7.89 -25.84 -0.89
C VAL A 505 -8.58 -26.51 -2.08
N PRO A 506 -8.29 -27.79 -2.39
CA PRO A 506 -9.00 -28.51 -3.42
C PRO A 506 -10.52 -28.59 -3.16
N LYS A 507 -11.32 -28.21 -4.17
CA LYS A 507 -12.80 -28.11 -4.13
C LYS A 507 -13.55 -29.43 -3.86
N THR A 508 -12.84 -30.56 -3.84
CA THR A 508 -13.40 -31.92 -3.93
C THR A 508 -13.87 -32.54 -2.61
N LYS A 509 -14.01 -31.74 -1.53
CA LYS A 509 -14.41 -32.23 -0.19
C LYS A 509 -15.73 -31.67 0.35
N VAL A 510 -16.47 -30.91 -0.45
CA VAL A 510 -17.76 -30.35 -0.02
C VAL A 510 -18.89 -31.35 -0.28
N ALA A 511 -19.65 -31.69 0.76
CA ALA A 511 -20.65 -32.78 0.74
C ALA A 511 -22.04 -32.31 1.22
N PHE A 512 -22.37 -31.03 1.02
CA PHE A 512 -23.68 -30.46 1.33
C PHE A 512 -24.59 -30.50 0.09
N ALA A 513 -25.84 -30.92 0.26
CA ALA A 513 -26.76 -31.14 -0.87
C ALA A 513 -27.26 -29.84 -1.54
N ASP A 514 -27.14 -28.71 -0.84
CA ASP A 514 -27.57 -27.37 -1.25
C ASP A 514 -26.41 -26.44 -1.68
N VAL A 515 -25.19 -26.99 -1.85
CA VAL A 515 -24.02 -26.25 -2.30
C VAL A 515 -23.71 -26.52 -3.76
N ASP A 516 -23.74 -25.45 -4.56
CA ASP A 516 -23.21 -25.47 -5.92
C ASP A 516 -21.67 -25.46 -5.90
N VAL A 517 -21.07 -26.56 -6.37
CA VAL A 517 -19.61 -26.72 -6.49
C VAL A 517 -18.97 -25.83 -7.57
N ALA A 518 -19.77 -25.26 -8.47
CA ALA A 518 -19.35 -24.23 -9.42
C ALA A 518 -19.56 -22.80 -8.88
N GLY A 519 -20.24 -22.64 -7.74
CA GLY A 519 -20.54 -21.34 -7.14
C GLY A 519 -19.30 -20.55 -6.74
N TRP A 520 -19.34 -19.22 -6.87
CA TRP A 520 -18.23 -18.32 -6.56
C TRP A 520 -17.67 -18.48 -5.13
N TYR A 521 -18.51 -18.98 -4.22
CA TYR A 521 -18.20 -19.15 -2.80
C TYR A 521 -17.52 -20.49 -2.46
N ILE A 522 -17.36 -21.41 -3.41
CA ILE A 522 -16.92 -22.79 -3.13
C ILE A 522 -15.53 -22.86 -2.48
N ASP A 523 -14.64 -21.93 -2.84
CA ASP A 523 -13.29 -21.83 -2.27
C ASP A 523 -13.34 -21.46 -0.78
N TYR A 524 -14.17 -20.48 -0.41
CA TYR A 524 -14.40 -20.09 0.99
C TYR A 524 -15.02 -21.23 1.81
N VAL A 525 -16.00 -21.96 1.25
CA VAL A 525 -16.62 -23.12 1.92
C VAL A 525 -15.62 -24.26 2.12
N SER A 526 -14.81 -24.58 1.10
CA SER A 526 -13.77 -25.62 1.17
C SER A 526 -12.71 -25.31 2.24
N VAL A 527 -12.28 -24.05 2.31
CA VAL A 527 -11.34 -23.54 3.31
C VAL A 527 -11.95 -23.53 4.71
N ALA A 528 -13.18 -23.07 4.86
CA ALA A 528 -13.89 -23.02 6.14
C ALA A 528 -14.11 -24.43 6.72
N LEU A 529 -14.45 -25.41 5.88
CA LEU A 529 -14.53 -26.83 6.27
C LEU A 529 -13.17 -27.39 6.71
N LYS A 530 -12.11 -27.21 5.89
CA LYS A 530 -10.75 -27.68 6.21
C LYS A 530 -10.25 -27.15 7.55
N ASN A 531 -10.58 -25.91 7.88
CA ASN A 531 -10.14 -25.23 9.09
C ASN A 531 -11.11 -25.38 10.27
N GLY A 532 -12.23 -26.10 10.12
CA GLY A 532 -13.23 -26.29 11.20
C GLY A 532 -14.03 -25.04 11.58
N VAL A 533 -14.13 -24.06 10.68
CA VAL A 533 -14.90 -22.82 10.83
C VAL A 533 -16.41 -23.10 10.71
N ILE A 534 -16.78 -24.06 9.85
CA ILE A 534 -18.16 -24.51 9.62
C ILE A 534 -18.23 -26.04 9.62
N ASN A 535 -19.39 -26.58 10.03
CA ASN A 535 -19.69 -28.02 9.98
C ASN A 535 -21.01 -28.34 9.24
N GLY A 536 -21.75 -27.33 8.78
CA GLY A 536 -23.13 -27.48 8.29
C GLY A 536 -24.16 -27.68 9.40
N TYR A 537 -25.41 -27.90 9.01
CA TYR A 537 -26.52 -28.21 9.91
C TYR A 537 -26.73 -29.74 10.04
N PRO A 538 -27.43 -30.23 11.09
CA PRO A 538 -27.64 -31.67 11.31
C PRO A 538 -28.44 -32.40 10.22
N ASP A 539 -29.11 -31.66 9.33
CA ASP A 539 -29.84 -32.17 8.16
C ASP A 539 -28.96 -32.36 6.92
N GLY A 540 -27.66 -32.04 6.99
CA GLY A 540 -26.72 -32.16 5.88
C GLY A 540 -26.70 -30.95 4.93
N MET A 541 -27.32 -29.83 5.31
CA MET A 541 -27.35 -28.59 4.54
C MET A 541 -26.30 -27.57 5.03
N LEU A 542 -25.87 -26.67 4.14
CA LEU A 542 -25.07 -25.48 4.51
C LEU A 542 -25.92 -24.23 4.68
N ARG A 543 -26.99 -24.12 3.89
CA ARG A 543 -27.87 -22.95 3.67
C ARG A 543 -27.09 -21.73 3.20
N PRO A 544 -26.44 -21.79 2.02
CA PRO A 544 -25.41 -20.83 1.64
C PRO A 544 -25.95 -19.40 1.46
N SER A 545 -27.18 -19.25 0.97
CA SER A 545 -27.83 -17.98 0.68
C SER A 545 -28.69 -17.43 1.84
N GLU A 546 -28.88 -18.17 2.93
CA GLU A 546 -29.60 -17.67 4.10
C GLU A 546 -28.78 -16.59 4.83
N GLN A 547 -29.46 -15.64 5.46
CA GLN A 547 -28.79 -14.57 6.19
C GLN A 547 -28.13 -15.12 7.46
N VAL A 548 -26.88 -14.74 7.71
CA VAL A 548 -26.18 -15.13 8.96
C VAL A 548 -26.76 -14.35 10.14
N ASN A 549 -27.01 -15.01 11.28
CA ASN A 549 -27.34 -14.32 12.53
C ASN A 549 -26.09 -14.06 13.39
N VAL A 550 -26.23 -13.22 14.42
CA VAL A 550 -25.10 -12.81 15.28
C VAL A 550 -24.38 -13.98 15.94
N VAL A 551 -25.11 -14.95 16.48
CA VAL A 551 -24.55 -16.13 17.14
C VAL A 551 -23.72 -16.97 16.18
N GLU A 552 -24.26 -17.21 14.98
CA GLU A 552 -23.57 -17.99 13.96
C GLU A 552 -22.33 -17.28 13.45
N PHE A 553 -22.38 -15.95 13.30
CA PHE A 553 -21.24 -15.15 12.91
C PHE A 553 -20.11 -15.22 13.95
N LEU A 554 -20.42 -14.99 15.24
CA LEU A 554 -19.45 -15.09 16.33
C LEU A 554 -18.84 -16.49 16.43
N LYS A 555 -19.66 -17.54 16.32
CA LYS A 555 -19.17 -18.94 16.32
C LYS A 555 -18.18 -19.21 15.18
N MET A 556 -18.47 -18.74 13.96
CA MET A 556 -17.54 -18.87 12.83
C MET A 556 -16.24 -18.08 13.08
N LEU A 557 -16.35 -16.85 13.56
CA LEU A 557 -15.23 -15.96 13.84
C LEU A 557 -14.26 -16.57 14.87
N PHE A 558 -14.78 -16.99 16.05
CA PHE A 558 -13.98 -17.63 17.08
C PHE A 558 -13.36 -18.96 16.63
N ALA A 559 -14.10 -19.76 15.84
CA ALA A 559 -13.59 -21.00 15.28
C ALA A 559 -12.47 -20.79 14.23
N ALA A 560 -12.50 -19.69 13.48
CA ALA A 560 -11.40 -19.30 12.59
C ALA A 560 -10.16 -18.85 13.38
N MET A 561 -10.36 -18.07 14.43
CA MET A 561 -9.30 -17.54 15.29
C MET A 561 -8.68 -18.54 16.27
N LYS A 562 -9.33 -19.69 16.51
CA LYS A 562 -8.95 -20.66 17.55
C LYS A 562 -9.06 -20.11 18.98
N ILE A 563 -10.03 -19.22 19.22
CA ILE A 563 -10.44 -18.81 20.56
C ILE A 563 -11.18 -19.98 21.22
N ASP A 564 -10.72 -20.38 22.41
CA ASP A 564 -11.38 -21.40 23.24
C ASP A 564 -12.42 -20.72 24.13
N VAL A 565 -13.69 -20.89 23.78
CA VAL A 565 -14.82 -20.16 24.39
C VAL A 565 -15.30 -20.91 25.62
N ASP A 566 -15.15 -20.30 26.80
CA ASP A 566 -15.52 -20.90 28.09
C ASP A 566 -17.01 -21.32 28.09
N PRO A 567 -17.33 -22.60 28.33
CA PRO A 567 -18.71 -23.03 28.45
C PRO A 567 -19.43 -22.53 29.72
N GLN A 568 -18.72 -21.97 30.71
CA GLN A 568 -19.32 -21.43 31.92
C GLN A 568 -19.78 -19.99 31.73
N ILE A 569 -21.07 -19.75 31.99
CA ILE A 569 -21.62 -18.40 31.98
C ILE A 569 -21.26 -17.69 33.28
N ASN A 570 -20.70 -16.49 33.16
CA ASN A 570 -20.36 -15.62 34.28
C ASN A 570 -21.65 -15.04 34.87
N SER A 571 -21.77 -15.02 36.20
CA SER A 571 -22.98 -14.57 36.89
C SER A 571 -23.38 -13.12 36.61
N LYS A 572 -22.46 -12.27 36.10
CA LYS A 572 -22.81 -10.93 35.58
C LYS A 572 -23.77 -10.96 34.37
N TYR A 573 -23.82 -12.06 33.62
CA TYR A 573 -24.64 -12.21 32.41
C TYR A 573 -25.86 -13.14 32.58
N GLU A 574 -26.03 -13.80 33.75
CA GLU A 574 -27.15 -14.70 34.03
C GLU A 574 -28.54 -14.05 33.86
N ASN A 575 -28.63 -12.73 34.05
CA ASN A 575 -29.88 -11.97 33.93
C ASN A 575 -30.15 -11.43 32.50
N VAL A 576 -29.24 -11.68 31.55
CA VAL A 576 -29.27 -11.11 30.19
C VAL A 576 -29.19 -12.20 29.11
N LEU A 577 -28.48 -13.30 29.38
CA LEU A 577 -28.37 -14.46 28.49
C LEU A 577 -29.38 -15.54 28.89
N ASP A 578 -29.97 -16.21 27.90
CA ASP A 578 -30.52 -17.56 28.12
C ASP A 578 -29.35 -18.53 28.38
N VAL A 579 -28.97 -18.67 29.66
CA VAL A 579 -27.83 -19.48 30.09
C VAL A 579 -27.92 -20.97 29.73
N ASN A 580 -29.10 -21.45 29.34
CA ASN A 580 -29.30 -22.83 28.88
C ASN A 580 -29.17 -22.95 27.35
N GLY A 581 -29.21 -21.83 26.64
CA GLY A 581 -29.01 -21.75 25.20
C GLY A 581 -27.58 -22.13 24.83
N TRP A 582 -27.43 -23.03 23.84
CA TRP A 582 -26.12 -23.48 23.33
C TRP A 582 -25.20 -22.32 22.88
N TYR A 583 -25.82 -21.17 22.59
CA TYR A 583 -25.23 -19.96 22.06
C TYR A 583 -24.77 -18.96 23.13
N ALA A 584 -25.21 -19.09 24.39
CA ALA A 584 -24.97 -18.11 25.45
C ALA A 584 -23.48 -17.78 25.62
N LYS A 585 -22.63 -18.80 25.59
CA LYS A 585 -21.18 -18.64 25.71
C LYS A 585 -20.54 -17.79 24.59
N TYR A 586 -21.08 -17.84 23.37
CA TYR A 586 -20.57 -17.05 22.25
C TYR A 586 -20.98 -15.58 22.37
N LEU A 587 -22.18 -15.30 22.91
CA LEU A 587 -22.62 -13.94 23.22
C LEU A 587 -21.84 -13.38 24.42
N GLN A 588 -21.59 -14.18 25.46
CA GLN A 588 -20.69 -13.80 26.56
C GLN A 588 -19.30 -13.42 26.04
N GLU A 589 -18.63 -14.30 25.30
CA GLU A 589 -17.29 -14.03 24.74
C GLU A 589 -17.30 -12.77 23.86
N GLY A 590 -18.35 -12.60 23.05
CA GLY A 590 -18.56 -11.41 22.24
C GLY A 590 -18.70 -10.11 23.06
N LEU A 591 -19.35 -10.16 24.22
CA LEU A 591 -19.43 -9.03 25.17
C LEU A 591 -18.12 -8.81 25.92
N GLU A 592 -17.43 -9.87 26.35
CA GLU A 592 -16.18 -9.80 27.12
C GLU A 592 -15.01 -9.29 26.28
N LEU A 593 -14.95 -9.67 25.01
CA LEU A 593 -14.02 -9.13 24.02
C LEU A 593 -14.49 -7.80 23.39
N GLY A 594 -15.65 -7.25 23.82
CA GLY A 594 -16.18 -5.96 23.34
C GLY A 594 -16.58 -5.93 21.86
N LEU A 595 -16.86 -7.07 21.25
CA LEU A 595 -17.14 -7.23 19.82
C LEU A 595 -18.60 -6.93 19.45
N ILE A 596 -19.53 -7.17 20.38
CA ILE A 596 -20.96 -6.88 20.24
C ILE A 596 -21.46 -6.03 21.40
N ASP A 597 -22.55 -5.31 21.16
CA ASP A 597 -23.27 -4.55 22.19
C ASP A 597 -24.50 -5.34 22.69
N TYR A 598 -25.14 -4.89 23.77
CA TYR A 598 -26.22 -5.62 24.44
C TYR A 598 -27.50 -5.78 23.61
N ASP A 599 -27.75 -4.92 22.61
CA ASP A 599 -28.91 -5.00 21.71
C ASP A 599 -28.89 -6.26 20.83
N LEU A 600 -27.70 -6.67 20.38
CA LEU A 600 -27.49 -7.93 19.65
C LEU A 600 -27.63 -9.17 20.55
N VAL A 601 -27.59 -9.01 21.87
CA VAL A 601 -27.81 -10.09 22.84
C VAL A 601 -29.29 -10.36 23.05
N GLU A 602 -30.12 -9.31 23.04
CA GLU A 602 -31.58 -9.42 23.16
C GLU A 602 -32.24 -10.05 21.92
N THR A 603 -31.55 -10.05 20.77
CA THR A 603 -32.03 -10.60 19.49
C THR A 603 -31.02 -11.57 18.85
N PRO A 604 -30.74 -12.74 19.49
CA PRO A 604 -29.64 -13.62 19.10
C PRO A 604 -29.85 -14.33 17.74
N ASP A 605 -31.09 -14.37 17.27
CA ASP A 605 -31.52 -14.90 15.96
C ASP A 605 -31.59 -13.81 14.87
N LYS A 606 -31.40 -12.53 15.21
CA LYS A 606 -31.37 -11.41 14.26
C LYS A 606 -30.30 -11.65 13.19
N GLY A 607 -30.73 -11.61 11.93
CA GLY A 607 -29.84 -11.62 10.78
C GLY A 607 -29.03 -10.32 10.71
N LEU A 608 -27.72 -10.44 10.49
CA LEU A 608 -26.82 -9.28 10.42
C LEU A 608 -26.81 -8.62 9.04
N SER A 609 -26.71 -7.29 9.05
CA SER A 609 -26.34 -6.45 7.92
C SER A 609 -24.83 -6.47 7.66
N ARG A 610 -24.40 -5.91 6.52
CA ARG A 610 -22.98 -5.82 6.17
C ARG A 610 -22.20 -4.90 7.09
N ILE A 611 -22.81 -3.83 7.59
CA ILE A 611 -22.13 -2.92 8.52
C ILE A 611 -22.00 -3.52 9.93
N GLU A 612 -22.98 -4.28 10.42
CA GLU A 612 -22.87 -4.98 11.70
C GLU A 612 -21.78 -6.06 11.66
N VAL A 613 -21.75 -6.88 10.59
CA VAL A 613 -20.66 -7.84 10.36
C VAL A 613 -19.30 -7.16 10.30
N ALA A 614 -19.19 -6.01 9.61
CA ALA A 614 -17.97 -5.23 9.57
C ALA A 614 -17.57 -4.70 10.96
N ASN A 615 -18.49 -4.09 11.71
CA ASN A 615 -18.23 -3.55 13.04
C ASN A 615 -17.65 -4.61 14.01
N ILE A 616 -18.22 -5.83 14.01
CA ILE A 616 -17.71 -6.95 14.83
C ILE A 616 -16.25 -7.29 14.47
N VAL A 617 -15.92 -7.37 13.18
CA VAL A 617 -14.56 -7.69 12.71
C VAL A 617 -13.57 -6.52 12.92
N TYR A 618 -14.04 -5.28 12.82
CA TYR A 618 -13.26 -4.08 13.11
C TYR A 618 -12.87 -4.03 14.59
N ARG A 619 -13.85 -4.18 15.50
CA ARG A 619 -13.63 -4.23 16.96
C ARG A 619 -12.65 -5.34 17.34
N LEU A 620 -12.78 -6.51 16.70
CA LEU A 620 -11.87 -7.63 16.91
C LEU A 620 -10.42 -7.28 16.59
N LYS A 621 -10.14 -6.76 15.39
CA LYS A 621 -8.75 -6.44 15.00
C LYS A 621 -8.18 -5.29 15.82
N LYS A 622 -9.00 -4.27 16.13
CA LYS A 622 -8.68 -3.16 17.04
C LYS A 622 -8.32 -3.57 18.47
N ASN A 623 -8.74 -4.75 18.92
CA ASN A 623 -8.45 -5.28 20.26
C ASN A 623 -7.24 -6.25 20.26
N ILE A 624 -6.59 -6.45 19.11
CA ILE A 624 -5.45 -7.35 18.90
C ILE A 624 -4.19 -6.57 18.48
N ASP A 625 -4.36 -5.43 17.81
CA ASP A 625 -3.31 -4.41 17.54
C ASP A 625 -2.96 -3.58 18.80
#